data_AF-A0A7G3AQF5-F1
#
_entry.id   AF-A0A7G3AQF5-F1
#
_cell.length_a   1.000
_cell.length_b   1.000
_cell.length_c   1.000
_cell.angle_alpha   90.00
_cell.angle_beta   90.00
_cell.angle_gamma   90.00
#
_symmetry.space_group_name_H-M   'P 1'
#
loop_
_entity.id
_entity.type
_entity.pdbx_description
1 polymer ?
#
loop_
_entity_poly.entity_id
_entity_poly.type
_entity_poly.pdbx_seq_one_letter_code
_entity_poly.pdbx_strand_id
1 'polypeptide(L)'
;MLKFLILAVLLPAVIYARVDHHPCIYSHPGNTPPTAAWVEVAGCSGSTCSVVNGGATALRAAFAPTTSHNSLGFYVRVFLLGISVPIDQPPGLDQACDLIEGGCPVVAGQGETVASMVFQQTSPLAGLTVRIEVDLRDHDTGESVVCAGVQVTIISAE
;
A
#
# COMPACT_ATOMS: atom_id res chain seq x y z
N MET A 1 20.93 10.39 49.03
CA MET A 1 21.30 10.97 47.72
C MET A 1 21.45 9.84 46.72
N LEU A 2 20.53 9.74 45.75
CA LEU A 2 20.74 8.99 44.51
C LEU A 2 19.80 9.58 43.46
N LYS A 3 20.40 10.34 42.54
CA LYS A 3 19.71 11.11 41.49
C LYS A 3 19.56 10.17 40.30
N PHE A 4 18.38 9.57 40.13
CA PHE A 4 18.09 8.75 38.96
C PHE A 4 17.87 9.68 37.75
N LEU A 5 18.92 9.82 36.95
CA LEU A 5 18.84 10.36 35.60
C LEU A 5 18.10 9.32 34.73
N ILE A 6 16.81 9.53 34.49
CA ILE A 6 16.09 8.83 33.43
C ILE A 6 16.53 9.47 32.11
N LEU A 7 17.50 8.86 31.45
CA LEU A 7 17.85 9.17 30.07
C LEU A 7 16.82 8.46 29.19
N ALA A 8 15.71 9.15 28.87
CA ALA A 8 14.74 8.67 27.91
C ALA A 8 15.39 8.66 26.51
N VAL A 9 15.78 7.46 26.06
CA VAL A 9 16.23 7.23 24.69
C VAL A 9 15.00 7.39 23.78
N LEU A 10 14.83 8.58 23.21
CA LEU A 10 13.89 8.85 22.12
C LEU A 10 14.43 8.18 20.86
N LEU A 11 14.17 6.88 20.71
CA LEU A 11 14.20 6.25 19.40
C LEU A 11 13.12 6.93 18.55
N PRO A 12 13.41 7.40 17.32
CA PRO A 12 12.37 7.86 16.42
C PRO A 12 11.45 6.67 16.14
N ALA A 13 10.30 6.64 16.79
CA ALA A 13 9.24 5.72 16.44
C ALA A 13 8.80 6.10 15.02
N VAL A 14 9.01 5.22 14.06
CA VAL A 14 8.37 5.35 12.75
C VAL A 14 6.88 5.20 13.02
N ILE A 15 6.17 6.33 13.08
CA ILE A 15 4.72 6.34 13.32
C ILE A 15 4.07 5.88 12.03
N TYR A 16 3.65 4.61 11.98
CA TYR A 16 2.69 4.16 10.99
C TYR A 16 1.34 4.73 11.39
N ALA A 17 0.98 5.86 10.78
CA ALA A 17 -0.37 6.40 10.89
C ALA A 17 -1.20 5.89 9.72
N ARG A 18 -2.48 5.62 9.99
CA ARG A 18 -3.43 5.29 8.93
C ARG A 18 -3.61 6.51 8.02
N VAL A 19 -3.62 6.26 6.72
CA VAL A 19 -3.86 7.28 5.69
C VAL A 19 -5.30 7.22 5.18
N ASP A 20 -5.76 8.34 4.65
CA ASP A 20 -7.00 8.35 3.88
C ASP A 20 -6.82 7.49 2.64
N HIS A 21 -7.73 6.53 2.46
CA HIS A 21 -7.72 5.59 1.35
C HIS A 21 -9.11 5.47 0.75
N HIS A 22 -9.16 5.00 -0.49
CA HIS A 22 -10.34 5.07 -1.33
C HIS A 22 -10.51 3.80 -2.18
N PRO A 23 -11.74 3.49 -2.64
CA PRO A 23 -11.99 2.41 -3.58
C PRO A 23 -11.28 2.65 -4.92
N CYS A 24 -10.79 1.60 -5.59
CA CYS A 24 -10.02 1.70 -6.83
C CYS A 24 -10.86 1.95 -8.08
N ILE A 25 -11.49 3.12 -8.15
CA ILE A 25 -12.45 3.49 -9.20
C ILE A 25 -11.82 3.68 -10.58
N TYR A 26 -10.52 4.01 -10.66
CA TYR A 26 -9.86 4.26 -11.95
C TYR A 26 -9.32 2.97 -12.56
N SER A 27 -8.80 2.06 -11.74
CA SER A 27 -8.38 0.73 -12.12
C SER A 27 -9.54 -0.18 -12.55
N HIS A 28 -10.70 -0.01 -11.92
CA HIS A 28 -11.86 -0.88 -12.05
C HIS A 28 -13.15 -0.08 -12.25
N PRO A 29 -13.30 0.57 -13.42
CA PRO A 29 -14.48 1.36 -13.71
C PRO A 29 -15.72 0.45 -13.78
N GLY A 30 -16.71 0.74 -12.95
CA GLY A 30 -18.01 0.04 -12.96
C GLY A 30 -18.07 -1.31 -12.22
N ASN A 31 -16.94 -1.82 -11.72
CA ASN A 31 -16.90 -3.03 -10.88
C ASN A 31 -15.78 -2.93 -9.85
N THR A 32 -15.90 -1.97 -8.93
CA THR A 32 -14.83 -1.70 -7.97
C THR A 32 -14.68 -2.85 -6.97
N PRO A 33 -13.46 -3.41 -6.78
CA PRO A 33 -13.22 -4.48 -5.82
C PRO A 33 -13.48 -4.03 -4.38
N PRO A 34 -13.53 -4.98 -3.42
CA PRO A 34 -13.49 -4.66 -2.00
C PRO A 34 -12.36 -3.68 -1.68
N THR A 35 -12.65 -2.67 -0.86
CA THR A 35 -11.64 -1.70 -0.43
C THR A 35 -10.94 -2.22 0.83
N ALA A 36 -9.63 -1.96 0.95
CA ALA A 36 -8.89 -2.27 2.18
C ALA A 36 -9.57 -1.64 3.40
N ALA A 37 -9.52 -2.32 4.54
CA ALA A 37 -10.14 -1.84 5.78
C ALA A 37 -9.36 -0.66 6.39
N TRP A 38 -8.04 -0.69 6.25
CA TRP A 38 -7.16 0.43 6.55
C TRP A 38 -5.88 0.32 5.72
N VAL A 39 -5.20 1.45 5.55
CA VAL A 39 -3.90 1.55 4.89
C VAL A 39 -2.96 2.40 5.74
N GLU A 40 -1.72 1.99 5.85
CA GLU A 40 -0.61 2.72 6.45
C GLU A 40 0.47 2.91 5.39
N VAL A 41 1.00 4.12 5.28
CA VAL A 41 2.14 4.42 4.40
C VAL A 41 3.21 5.07 5.26
N ALA A 42 4.43 4.52 5.25
CA ALA A 42 5.52 5.03 6.05
C ALA A 42 5.80 6.50 5.71
N GLY A 43 5.87 7.34 6.74
CA GLY A 43 6.08 8.78 6.58
C GLY A 43 4.83 9.59 6.24
N CYS A 44 3.66 8.95 6.15
CA CYS A 44 2.38 9.61 5.90
C CYS A 44 1.45 9.55 7.10
N SER A 45 0.60 10.57 7.26
CA SER A 45 -0.45 10.59 8.28
C SER A 45 -1.67 11.38 7.82
N GLY A 46 -2.86 10.79 7.90
CA GLY A 46 -4.11 11.43 7.50
C GLY A 46 -4.19 11.69 5.98
N SER A 47 -4.61 12.90 5.61
CA SER A 47 -4.82 13.32 4.21
C SER A 47 -3.54 13.74 3.49
N THR A 48 -2.46 14.03 4.22
CA THR A 48 -1.21 14.52 3.64
C THR A 48 -0.22 13.37 3.57
N CYS A 49 0.04 12.91 2.35
CA CYS A 49 1.03 11.86 2.09
C CYS A 49 2.00 12.32 1.01
N SER A 50 3.30 12.29 1.33
CA SER A 50 4.37 12.62 0.41
C SER A 50 5.32 11.43 0.31
N VAL A 51 5.68 11.07 -0.93
CA VAL A 51 6.62 9.99 -1.21
C VAL A 51 7.83 10.56 -1.94
N VAL A 52 9.03 10.15 -1.52
CA VAL A 52 10.28 10.59 -2.14
C VAL A 52 10.46 9.82 -3.45
N ASN A 53 10.68 10.55 -4.53
CA ASN A 53 10.93 9.99 -5.85
C ASN A 53 12.20 9.13 -5.83
N GLY A 54 12.10 7.88 -6.27
CA GLY A 54 13.20 6.92 -6.18
C GLY A 54 13.52 6.45 -4.76
N GLY A 55 12.77 6.88 -3.75
CA GLY A 55 12.87 6.42 -2.36
C GLY A 55 12.07 5.15 -2.11
N ALA A 56 12.51 4.36 -1.13
CA ALA A 56 11.75 3.19 -0.67
C ALA A 56 10.54 3.65 0.15
N THR A 57 9.35 3.19 -0.25
CA THR A 57 8.09 3.47 0.43
C THR A 57 7.51 2.16 0.97
N ALA A 58 7.34 2.08 2.29
CA ALA A 58 6.67 0.96 2.93
C ALA A 58 5.16 1.22 3.05
N LEU A 59 4.36 0.24 2.65
CA LEU A 59 2.91 0.27 2.71
C LEU A 59 2.40 -0.97 3.45
N ARG A 60 1.42 -0.80 4.31
CA ARG A 60 0.67 -1.89 4.94
C ARG A 60 -0.82 -1.68 4.70
N ALA A 61 -1.54 -2.74 4.44
CA ALA A 61 -2.98 -2.66 4.26
C ALA A 61 -3.66 -3.90 4.83
N ALA A 62 -4.79 -3.69 5.51
CA ALA A 62 -5.62 -4.76 5.99
C ALA A 62 -6.76 -5.07 5.03
N PHE A 63 -7.11 -6.36 4.96
CA PHE A 63 -8.25 -6.83 4.21
C PHE A 63 -8.82 -8.10 4.81
N ALA A 64 -10.11 -8.34 4.56
CA ALA A 64 -10.78 -9.58 4.93
C ALA A 64 -11.20 -10.30 3.64
N PRO A 65 -10.58 -11.43 3.29
CA PRO A 65 -10.91 -12.15 2.05
C PRO A 65 -12.34 -12.69 2.10
N THR A 66 -13.09 -12.48 1.01
CA THR A 66 -14.45 -13.03 0.82
C THR A 66 -14.44 -14.41 0.16
N THR A 67 -13.33 -14.75 -0.48
CA THR A 67 -13.05 -16.00 -1.20
C THR A 67 -11.64 -16.48 -0.83
N SER A 68 -11.40 -17.79 -0.95
CA SER A 68 -10.09 -18.35 -0.61
C SER A 68 -9.17 -18.34 -1.82
N HIS A 69 -7.92 -17.89 -1.63
CA HIS A 69 -6.94 -17.75 -2.70
C HIS A 69 -5.61 -18.38 -2.31
N ASN A 70 -5.00 -19.13 -3.23
CA ASN A 70 -3.74 -19.85 -2.98
C ASN A 70 -2.51 -19.13 -3.55
N SER A 71 -2.72 -18.27 -4.56
CA SER A 71 -1.66 -17.62 -5.33
C SER A 71 -2.08 -16.19 -5.63
N LEU A 72 -1.31 -15.24 -5.12
CA LEU A 72 -1.68 -13.82 -5.15
C LEU A 72 -0.52 -12.95 -5.66
N GLY A 73 -0.85 -11.85 -6.31
CA GLY A 73 0.09 -10.82 -6.77
C GLY A 73 -0.46 -9.40 -6.60
N PHE A 74 0.40 -8.44 -6.29
CA PHE A 74 0.06 -7.02 -6.27
C PHE A 74 0.25 -6.38 -7.64
N TYR A 75 -0.69 -5.54 -8.02
CA TYR A 75 -0.67 -4.74 -9.24
C TYR A 75 -0.85 -3.28 -8.88
N VAL A 76 0.15 -2.47 -9.20
CA VAL A 76 0.20 -1.04 -8.89
C VAL A 76 -0.12 -0.25 -10.16
N ARG A 77 -1.08 0.68 -10.06
CA ARG A 77 -1.37 1.66 -11.13
C ARG A 77 -1.33 3.06 -10.55
N VAL A 78 -0.89 4.01 -11.39
CA VAL A 78 -0.76 5.41 -11.01
C VAL A 78 -1.64 6.25 -11.92
N PHE A 79 -2.35 7.21 -11.35
CA PHE A 79 -3.25 8.10 -12.07
C PHE A 79 -2.94 9.56 -11.73
N LEU A 80 -2.81 10.40 -12.75
CA LEU A 80 -2.72 11.85 -12.62
C LEU A 80 -4.00 12.45 -13.17
N LEU A 81 -4.78 13.13 -12.32
CA LEU A 81 -6.09 13.69 -12.71
C LEU A 81 -7.03 12.64 -13.34
N GLY A 82 -6.97 11.40 -12.86
CA GLY A 82 -7.75 10.27 -13.37
C GLY A 82 -7.20 9.63 -14.66
N ILE A 83 -6.14 10.19 -15.26
CA ILE A 83 -5.48 9.63 -16.43
C ILE A 83 -4.38 8.66 -15.98
N SER A 84 -4.37 7.45 -16.53
CA SER A 84 -3.35 6.45 -16.22
C SER A 84 -1.95 6.92 -16.64
N VAL A 85 -1.01 6.89 -15.71
CA VAL A 85 0.41 7.13 -15.93
C VAL A 85 1.09 5.76 -16.09
N PRO A 86 1.71 5.47 -17.24
CA PRO A 86 2.44 4.23 -17.43
C PRO A 86 3.59 4.11 -16.43
N ILE A 87 3.63 2.98 -15.71
CA ILE A 87 4.73 2.60 -14.82
C ILE A 87 5.07 1.13 -15.02
N ASP A 88 6.32 0.78 -14.80
CA ASP A 88 6.71 -0.62 -14.62
C ASP A 88 6.22 -1.10 -13.27
N GLN A 89 5.76 -2.36 -13.18
CA GLN A 89 5.39 -2.94 -11.89
C GLN A 89 6.62 -3.01 -10.98
N PRO A 90 6.51 -2.57 -9.71
CA PRO A 90 7.62 -2.73 -8.78
C PRO A 90 8.01 -4.21 -8.65
N PRO A 91 9.32 -4.53 -8.58
CA PRO A 91 9.78 -5.90 -8.48
C PRO A 91 9.37 -6.53 -7.14
N GLY A 92 9.19 -7.86 -7.13
CA GLY A 92 8.88 -8.64 -5.93
C GLY A 92 7.41 -8.55 -5.47
N LEU A 93 6.54 -7.98 -6.31
CA LEU A 93 5.11 -7.87 -6.05
C LEU A 93 4.29 -9.01 -6.66
N ASP A 94 4.90 -9.84 -7.50
CA ASP A 94 4.26 -10.99 -8.13
C ASP A 94 4.03 -12.16 -7.16
N GLN A 95 4.81 -12.29 -6.08
CA GLN A 95 4.60 -13.32 -5.05
C GLN A 95 4.03 -12.70 -3.76
N ALA A 96 2.81 -12.17 -3.84
CA ALA A 96 2.20 -11.44 -2.73
C ALA A 96 1.97 -12.30 -1.46
N CYS A 97 1.91 -13.63 -1.61
CA CYS A 97 1.75 -14.54 -0.48
C CYS A 97 2.87 -14.41 0.57
N ASP A 98 4.10 -14.09 0.15
CA ASP A 98 5.23 -13.88 1.08
C ASP A 98 5.13 -12.55 1.85
N LEU A 99 4.24 -11.67 1.40
CA LEU A 99 4.03 -10.32 1.92
C LEU A 99 2.77 -10.22 2.79
N ILE A 100 2.02 -11.32 2.97
CA ILE A 100 0.79 -11.37 3.75
C ILE A 100 1.05 -12.06 5.10
N GLU A 101 0.54 -11.48 6.18
CA GLU A 101 0.60 -12.09 7.51
C GLU A 101 -0.12 -13.45 7.51
N GLY A 102 0.62 -14.51 7.83
CA GLY A 102 0.14 -15.90 7.76
C GLY A 102 0.25 -16.55 6.38
N GLY A 103 0.57 -15.78 5.33
CA GLY A 103 0.79 -16.26 3.98
C GLY A 103 -0.46 -16.77 3.28
N CYS A 104 -0.23 -17.55 2.21
CA CYS A 104 -1.29 -18.24 1.48
C CYS A 104 -1.43 -19.70 1.95
N PRO A 105 -2.64 -20.29 1.87
CA PRO A 105 -3.85 -19.67 1.35
C PRO A 105 -4.45 -18.63 2.30
N VAL A 106 -4.92 -17.51 1.73
CA VAL A 106 -5.84 -16.63 2.47
C VAL A 106 -7.21 -17.29 2.42
N VAL A 107 -7.87 -17.45 3.56
CA VAL A 107 -9.10 -18.24 3.68
C VAL A 107 -10.29 -17.33 3.98
N ALA A 108 -11.35 -17.49 3.19
CA ALA A 108 -12.59 -16.75 3.38
C ALA A 108 -13.14 -16.89 4.80
N GLY A 109 -13.55 -15.77 5.40
CA GLY A 109 -14.22 -15.76 6.70
C GLY A 109 -13.31 -15.98 7.92
N GLN A 110 -11.98 -16.05 7.76
CA GLN A 110 -11.04 -16.11 8.90
C GLN A 110 -10.76 -14.75 9.56
N GLY A 111 -11.42 -13.69 9.09
CA GLY A 111 -11.24 -12.33 9.60
C GLY A 111 -10.26 -11.52 8.76
N GLU A 112 -9.78 -10.43 9.35
CA GLU A 112 -8.83 -9.52 8.72
C GLU A 112 -7.41 -10.10 8.77
N THR A 113 -6.68 -10.01 7.65
CA THR A 113 -5.22 -10.18 7.59
C THR A 113 -4.58 -8.91 7.03
N VAL A 114 -3.25 -8.81 7.13
CA VAL A 114 -2.48 -7.64 6.72
C VAL A 114 -1.49 -8.03 5.65
N ALA A 115 -1.41 -7.26 4.58
CA ALA A 115 -0.30 -7.29 3.65
C ALA A 115 0.67 -6.14 3.91
N SER A 116 1.97 -6.41 3.81
CA SER A 116 3.04 -5.44 4.00
C SER A 116 4.01 -5.50 2.83
N MET A 117 4.18 -4.40 2.11
CA MET A 117 5.08 -4.29 0.96
C MET A 117 5.99 -3.08 1.07
N VAL A 118 7.18 -3.19 0.49
CA VAL A 118 8.07 -2.06 0.27
C VAL A 118 8.33 -1.97 -1.21
N PHE A 119 8.10 -0.80 -1.80
CA PHE A 119 8.40 -0.57 -3.20
C PHE A 119 9.20 0.71 -3.38
N GLN A 120 10.03 0.71 -4.41
CA GLN A 120 10.86 1.84 -4.80
C GLN A 120 10.63 2.08 -6.29
N GLN A 121 10.20 3.29 -6.63
CA GLN A 121 9.90 3.65 -8.02
C GLN A 121 10.44 5.05 -8.32
N THR A 122 11.09 5.17 -9.47
CA THR A 122 11.50 6.46 -10.03
C THR A 122 10.43 6.93 -11.00
N SER A 123 10.04 8.20 -10.90
CA SER A 123 9.07 8.83 -11.79
C SER A 123 9.66 10.10 -12.41
N PRO A 124 9.34 10.43 -13.66
CA PRO A 124 9.63 11.77 -14.20
C PRO A 124 8.73 12.85 -13.56
N LEU A 125 7.70 12.46 -12.82
CA LEU A 125 6.80 13.38 -12.13
C LEU A 125 7.43 13.84 -10.81
N ALA A 126 7.56 15.15 -10.62
CA ALA A 126 8.00 15.76 -9.37
C ALA A 126 7.12 16.96 -9.04
N GLY A 127 6.73 17.10 -7.77
CA GLY A 127 5.83 18.15 -7.29
C GLY A 127 4.36 17.95 -7.66
N LEU A 128 3.97 16.77 -8.13
CA LEU A 128 2.60 16.45 -8.54
C LEU A 128 1.95 15.49 -7.54
N THR A 129 0.66 15.73 -7.27
CA THR A 129 -0.18 14.78 -6.55
C THR A 129 -0.76 13.77 -7.53
N VAL A 130 -0.44 12.50 -7.31
CA VAL A 130 -0.97 11.36 -8.06
C VAL A 130 -1.81 10.50 -7.15
N ARG A 131 -2.65 9.68 -7.75
CA ARG A 131 -3.35 8.61 -7.06
C ARG A 131 -2.71 7.29 -7.42
N ILE A 132 -2.25 6.58 -6.40
CA ILE A 132 -1.75 5.21 -6.55
C ILE A 132 -2.88 4.27 -6.16
N GLU A 133 -3.20 3.33 -7.02
CA GLU A 133 -4.12 2.24 -6.73
C GLU A 133 -3.34 0.92 -6.72
N VAL A 134 -3.37 0.23 -5.58
CA VAL A 134 -2.71 -1.07 -5.38
C VAL A 134 -3.79 -2.14 -5.27
N ASP A 135 -3.69 -3.13 -6.13
CA ASP A 135 -4.71 -4.15 -6.36
C ASP A 135 -4.12 -5.53 -6.10
N LEU A 136 -4.66 -6.26 -5.13
CA LEU A 136 -4.27 -7.62 -4.83
C LEU A 136 -5.14 -8.57 -5.65
N ARG A 137 -4.51 -9.34 -6.53
CA ARG A 137 -5.21 -10.23 -7.45
C ARG A 137 -4.79 -11.67 -7.27
N ASP A 138 -5.74 -12.55 -7.54
CA ASP A 138 -5.50 -13.97 -7.70
C ASP A 138 -4.89 -14.26 -9.08
N HIS A 139 -3.78 -15.02 -9.10
CA HIS A 139 -3.06 -15.30 -10.34
C HIS A 139 -3.81 -16.27 -11.25
N ASP A 140 -4.57 -17.20 -10.69
CA ASP A 140 -5.22 -18.26 -11.44
C ASP A 140 -6.50 -17.75 -12.11
N THR A 141 -7.22 -16.87 -11.42
CA THR A 141 -8.53 -16.35 -11.86
C THR A 141 -8.48 -14.93 -12.39
N GLY A 142 -7.45 -14.15 -12.02
CA GLY A 142 -7.37 -12.71 -12.29
C GLY A 142 -8.31 -11.86 -11.44
N GLU A 143 -9.05 -12.46 -10.50
CA GLU A 143 -9.99 -11.77 -9.62
C GLU A 143 -9.26 -10.83 -8.66
N SER A 144 -9.83 -9.65 -8.43
CA SER A 144 -9.33 -8.70 -7.43
C SER A 144 -9.90 -9.04 -6.06
N VAL A 145 -9.01 -9.38 -5.13
CA VAL A 145 -9.34 -9.76 -3.75
C VAL A 145 -9.62 -8.52 -2.89
N VAL A 146 -8.75 -7.52 -3.03
CA VAL A 146 -8.87 -6.23 -2.35
C VAL A 146 -8.10 -5.18 -3.14
N CYS A 147 -8.54 -3.93 -3.06
CA CYS A 147 -7.80 -2.82 -3.65
C CYS A 147 -7.79 -1.60 -2.73
N ALA A 148 -6.73 -0.80 -2.79
CA ALA A 148 -6.62 0.45 -2.07
C ALA A 148 -6.06 1.57 -2.96
N GLY A 149 -6.79 2.68 -3.04
CA GLY A 149 -6.35 3.91 -3.67
C GLY A 149 -5.90 4.95 -2.65
N VAL A 150 -4.69 5.49 -2.80
CA VAL A 150 -4.12 6.52 -1.92
C VAL A 150 -3.65 7.71 -2.76
N GLN A 151 -3.88 8.92 -2.27
CA GLN A 151 -3.35 10.14 -2.89
C GLN A 151 -1.99 10.47 -2.29
N VAL A 152 -0.98 10.64 -3.14
CA VAL A 152 0.38 10.94 -2.71
C VAL A 152 0.96 12.08 -3.53
N THR A 153 1.73 12.95 -2.89
CA THR A 153 2.53 13.97 -3.56
C THR A 153 3.95 13.46 -3.76
N ILE A 154 4.41 13.42 -5.00
CA ILE A 154 5.77 12.98 -5.32
C ILE A 154 6.72 14.16 -5.09
N ILE A 155 7.67 14.01 -4.17
CA ILE A 155 8.70 15.01 -3.88
C ILE A 155 10.05 14.54 -4.39
N SER A 156 10.91 15.47 -4.81
CA SER A 156 12.27 15.13 -5.29
C SER A 156 13.10 14.52 -4.17
N ALA A 157 13.99 13.58 -4.51
CA ALA A 157 15.11 13.25 -3.65
C ALA A 157 16.06 14.46 -3.61
N GLU A 158 16.44 14.89 -2.40
CA GLU A 158 17.47 15.92 -2.21
C GLU A 158 18.87 15.42 -2.56
#